data_AF-A0ABC8TEC3-F1
#
_entry.id   AF-A0ABC8TEC3-F1
#
_cell.length_a   1.000
_cell.length_b   1.000
_cell.length_c   1.000
_cell.angle_alpha   90.00
_cell.angle_beta   90.00
_cell.angle_gamma   90.00
#
_symmetry.space_group_name_H-M   'P 1'
#
loop_
_entity.id
_entity.type
_entity.pdbx_description
1 polymer ?
#
loop_
_entity_poly.entity_id
_entity_poly.type
_entity_poly.pdbx_seq_one_letter_code
_entity_poly.pdbx_strand_id
1 'polypeptide(L)'
;DPQLPLGFSEDTKDQGLMVQWSPQTKVLAHQSVGCFLSHCGWNSLLEAITAGVPVLAFPKWTDQPTNAKLIVDVLRVGVRLRPDKEGVVSSEEVEKCIEEIMSGPSSEEYHKNATS
;
A
#
# COMPACT_ATOMS: atom_id res chain seq x y z
N ASP A 1 -5.32 -10.07 19.93
CA ASP A 1 -4.06 -10.15 19.17
C ASP A 1 -4.29 -10.64 17.76
N PRO A 2 -3.58 -10.08 16.77
CA PRO A 2 -3.57 -10.66 15.43
C PRO A 2 -3.09 -12.11 15.52
N GLN A 3 -3.87 -13.04 14.99
CA GLN A 3 -3.45 -14.43 14.86
C GLN A 3 -2.45 -14.52 13.72
N LEU A 4 -1.17 -14.30 14.05
CA LEU A 4 -0.06 -14.51 13.12
C LEU A 4 0.31 -16.00 13.10
N PRO A 5 0.86 -16.51 11.98
CA PRO A 5 1.44 -17.84 11.94
C PRO A 5 2.51 -18.02 13.01
N LEU A 6 2.66 -19.25 13.51
CA LEU A 6 3.68 -19.60 14.50
C LEU A 6 5.08 -19.27 13.94
N GLY A 7 5.89 -18.53 14.71
CA GLY A 7 7.27 -18.16 14.33
C GLY A 7 7.39 -16.96 13.39
N PHE A 8 6.27 -16.36 12.92
CA PHE A 8 6.30 -15.29 11.92
C PHE A 8 7.14 -14.07 12.36
N SER A 9 7.10 -13.71 13.64
CA SER A 9 7.86 -12.54 14.15
C SER A 9 9.36 -12.81 14.12
N GLU A 10 9.77 -14.00 14.52
CA GLU A 10 11.15 -14.45 14.55
C GLU A 10 11.73 -14.56 13.14
N ASP A 11 10.94 -15.10 12.21
CA ASP A 11 11.34 -15.31 10.81
C ASP A 11 11.50 -13.99 10.04
N THR A 12 10.80 -12.93 10.45
CA THR A 12 10.78 -11.64 9.74
C THR A 12 11.56 -10.52 10.44
N LYS A 13 12.09 -10.74 11.65
CA LYS A 13 12.68 -9.68 12.51
C LYS A 13 13.79 -8.83 11.87
N ASP A 14 14.53 -9.39 10.91
CA ASP A 14 15.66 -8.72 10.27
C ASP A 14 15.24 -7.88 9.03
N GLN A 15 14.01 -8.07 8.55
CA GLN A 15 13.46 -7.42 7.35
C GLN A 15 12.12 -6.71 7.57
N GLY A 16 11.48 -6.92 8.72
CA GLY A 16 10.16 -6.41 9.05
C GLY A 16 10.08 -5.93 10.50
N LEU A 17 9.26 -4.89 10.70
CA LEU A 17 8.95 -4.36 12.02
C LEU A 17 7.43 -4.34 12.21
N MET A 18 6.95 -5.06 13.21
CA MET A 18 5.53 -5.08 13.56
C MET A 18 5.24 -4.17 14.74
N VAL A 19 4.30 -3.25 14.56
CA VAL A 19 3.87 -2.30 15.58
C VAL A 19 2.35 -2.20 15.59
N GLN A 20 1.76 -1.97 16.76
CA GLN A 20 0.31 -1.75 16.89
C GLN A 20 -0.10 -0.37 16.36
N TRP A 21 0.81 0.60 16.45
CA TRP A 21 0.60 1.97 15.98
C TRP A 21 1.93 2.57 15.56
N SER A 22 1.90 3.40 14.52
CA SER A 22 3.03 4.18 14.06
C SER A 22 2.60 5.63 13.81
N PRO A 23 3.51 6.60 13.92
CA PRO A 23 3.24 7.97 13.50
C PRO A 23 3.21 8.03 11.97
N GLN A 24 2.08 7.64 11.36
CA GLN A 24 1.94 7.41 9.90
C GLN A 24 2.51 8.55 9.05
N THR A 25 2.22 9.80 9.39
CA THR A 25 2.76 10.97 8.68
C THR A 25 4.28 11.06 8.69
N LYS A 26 4.91 10.72 9.83
CA LYS A 26 6.39 10.68 9.93
C LYS A 26 6.98 9.51 9.17
N VAL A 27 6.30 8.37 9.15
CA VAL A 27 6.73 7.19 8.38
C VAL A 27 6.65 7.51 6.89
N LEU A 28 5.52 8.02 6.40
CA LEU A 28 5.32 8.37 4.99
C LEU A 28 6.30 9.46 4.52
N ALA A 29 6.64 10.42 5.37
CA ALA A 29 7.64 11.45 5.04
C ALA A 29 9.09 10.91 4.97
N HIS A 30 9.34 9.66 5.36
CA HIS A 30 10.68 9.09 5.37
C HIS A 30 11.08 8.59 3.98
N GLN A 31 12.26 8.99 3.50
CA GLN A 31 12.75 8.68 2.14
C GLN A 31 12.91 7.19 1.84
N SER A 32 13.03 6.35 2.86
CA SER A 32 13.10 4.88 2.69
C SER A 32 11.75 4.22 2.40
N VAL A 33 10.63 4.95 2.48
CA VAL A 33 9.31 4.41 2.14
C VAL A 33 9.12 4.46 0.63
N GLY A 34 9.06 3.28 0.01
CA GLY A 34 8.81 3.14 -1.43
C GLY A 34 7.33 3.00 -1.80
N CYS A 35 6.50 2.44 -0.92
CA CYS A 35 5.06 2.33 -1.17
C CYS A 35 4.26 2.23 0.13
N PHE A 36 2.95 2.47 0.04
CA PHE A 36 2.04 2.40 1.17
C PHE A 36 0.82 1.52 0.86
N LEU A 37 0.71 0.38 1.54
CA LEU A 37 -0.51 -0.42 1.56
C LEU A 37 -1.57 0.28 2.42
N SER A 38 -2.69 0.66 1.82
CA SER A 38 -3.73 1.43 2.50
C SER A 38 -5.12 0.89 2.22
N HIS A 39 -6.00 1.02 3.21
CA HIS A 39 -7.42 0.76 3.05
C HIS A 39 -8.16 1.87 2.27
N CYS A 40 -7.45 2.88 1.77
CA CYS A 40 -7.98 3.96 0.94
C CYS A 40 -8.96 4.91 1.66
N GLY A 41 -8.83 5.07 2.98
CA GLY A 41 -9.45 6.18 3.70
C GLY A 41 -8.90 7.52 3.22
N TRP A 42 -9.76 8.52 3.07
CA TRP A 42 -9.41 9.79 2.42
C TRP A 42 -8.18 10.49 3.04
N ASN A 43 -8.11 10.56 4.38
CA ASN A 43 -6.98 11.19 5.07
C ASN A 43 -5.66 10.46 4.81
N SER A 44 -5.65 9.12 4.91
CA SER A 44 -4.45 8.33 4.66
C SER A 44 -3.96 8.45 3.21
N LEU A 45 -4.87 8.61 2.24
CA LEU A 45 -4.51 8.85 0.85
C LEU A 45 -3.92 10.25 0.65
N LEU A 46 -4.51 11.28 1.27
CA LEU A 46 -3.97 12.64 1.23
C LEU A 46 -2.56 12.70 1.82
N GLU A 47 -2.32 12.01 2.94
CA GLU A 47 -0.99 11.92 3.54
C GLU A 47 0.01 11.24 2.60
N ALA A 48 -0.38 10.15 1.94
CA ALA A 48 0.48 9.42 1.01
C ALA A 48 0.82 10.26 -0.24
N ILE A 49 -0.17 10.91 -0.85
CA ILE A 49 0.03 11.79 -2.01
C ILE A 49 0.90 12.99 -1.62
N THR A 50 0.62 13.62 -0.48
CA THR A 50 1.43 14.77 -0.01
C THR A 50 2.88 14.38 0.27
N ALA A 51 3.10 13.14 0.70
CA ALA A 51 4.44 12.60 0.94
C ALA A 51 5.13 12.08 -0.32
N GLY A 52 4.46 12.04 -1.48
CA GLY A 52 5.03 11.51 -2.71
C GLY A 52 5.14 9.98 -2.73
N VAL A 53 4.30 9.28 -1.96
CA VAL A 53 4.39 7.83 -1.79
C VAL A 53 3.28 7.13 -2.59
N PRO A 54 3.62 6.25 -3.56
CA PRO A 54 2.65 5.42 -4.26
C PRO A 54 1.86 4.49 -3.34
N VAL A 55 0.62 4.17 -3.74
CA VAL A 55 -0.32 3.44 -2.90
C VAL A 55 -0.65 2.04 -3.46
N LEU A 56 -0.49 1.03 -2.61
CA LEU A 56 -1.11 -0.28 -2.79
C LEU A 56 -2.54 -0.21 -2.20
N ALA A 57 -3.53 -0.07 -3.07
CA ALA A 57 -4.91 0.14 -2.69
C ALA A 57 -5.61 -1.16 -2.30
N PHE A 58 -6.07 -1.25 -1.04
CA PHE A 58 -6.83 -2.37 -0.48
C PHE A 58 -8.14 -1.89 0.18
N PRO A 59 -9.08 -1.33 -0.60
CA PRO A 59 -10.30 -0.75 -0.06
C PRO A 59 -11.20 -1.80 0.58
N LYS A 60 -11.83 -1.47 1.70
CA LYS A 60 -12.79 -2.35 2.41
C LYS A 60 -14.23 -1.88 2.23
N TRP A 61 -14.60 -0.71 2.76
CA TRP A 61 -16.01 -0.28 2.87
C TRP A 61 -16.24 1.20 2.53
N THR A 62 -17.51 1.57 2.37
CA THR A 62 -18.00 2.94 2.18
C THR A 62 -17.44 3.62 0.93
N ASP A 63 -16.66 4.69 1.08
CA ASP A 63 -16.09 5.52 0.03
C ASP A 63 -14.74 5.00 -0.46
N GLN A 64 -14.11 4.08 0.29
CA GLN A 64 -12.79 3.55 -0.01
C GLN A 64 -12.66 2.96 -1.42
N PRO A 65 -13.63 2.21 -1.98
CA PRO A 65 -13.54 1.73 -3.35
C PRO A 65 -13.53 2.85 -4.39
N THR A 66 -14.26 3.94 -4.14
CA THR A 66 -14.28 5.14 -4.99
C THR A 66 -12.94 5.87 -4.89
N ASN A 67 -12.41 6.03 -3.68
CA ASN A 67 -11.09 6.63 -3.46
C ASN A 67 -9.98 5.81 -4.13
N ALA A 68 -10.04 4.48 -4.02
CA ALA A 68 -9.12 3.58 -4.72
C ALA A 68 -9.19 3.77 -6.24
N LYS A 69 -10.41 3.92 -6.79
CA LYS A 69 -10.60 4.20 -8.22
C LYS A 69 -9.95 5.51 -8.64
N LEU A 70 -10.11 6.58 -7.85
CA LEU A 70 -9.46 7.86 -8.10
C LEU A 70 -7.93 7.72 -8.10
N ILE A 71 -7.35 7.07 -7.10
CA ILE A 71 -5.90 6.90 -6.96
C ILE A 71 -5.30 6.08 -8.11
N VAL A 72 -5.96 4.98 -8.48
CA VAL A 72 -5.41 4.02 -9.44
C VAL A 72 -5.75 4.40 -10.88
N ASP A 73 -7.01 4.70 -11.17
CA ASP A 73 -7.46 4.85 -12.56
C ASP A 73 -7.29 6.29 -13.07
N VAL A 74 -7.40 7.30 -12.19
CA VAL A 74 -7.38 8.71 -12.57
C VAL A 74 -6.03 9.35 -12.31
N LEU A 75 -5.55 9.27 -11.06
CA LEU A 75 -4.28 9.87 -10.67
C LEU A 75 -3.08 8.99 -11.08
N ARG A 76 -3.30 7.68 -11.23
CA ARG A 76 -2.26 6.69 -11.56
C ARG A 76 -1.08 6.80 -10.59
N VAL A 77 -1.38 6.74 -9.29
CA VAL A 77 -0.42 6.82 -8.17
C VAL A 77 -0.27 5.47 -7.45
N GLY A 78 -0.54 4.37 -8.16
CA GLY A 78 -0.33 3.02 -7.63
C GLY A 78 -1.29 2.00 -8.23
N VAL A 79 -1.42 0.86 -7.54
CA VAL A 79 -2.18 -0.31 -8.01
C VAL A 79 -3.20 -0.76 -6.99
N ARG A 80 -4.24 -1.48 -7.44
CA ARG A 80 -5.27 -2.05 -6.57
C ARG A 80 -5.11 -3.55 -6.46
N LEU A 81 -5.09 -4.06 -5.22
CA LEU A 81 -5.13 -5.48 -4.93
C LEU A 81 -6.45 -6.10 -5.40
N ARG A 82 -6.35 -7.26 -6.05
CA ARG A 82 -7.51 -7.98 -6.59
C ARG A 82 -7.77 -9.24 -5.77
N PRO A 83 -8.91 -9.34 -5.07
CA PRO A 83 -9.29 -10.59 -4.43
C PRO A 83 -9.68 -11.65 -5.46
N ASP A 84 -9.58 -12.92 -5.05
CA ASP A 84 -10.13 -14.07 -5.75
C ASP A 84 -11.66 -14.11 -5.70
N LYS A 85 -12.26 -15.22 -6.16
CA LYS A 85 -13.72 -15.37 -6.22
C LYS A 85 -14.36 -15.45 -4.84
N GLU A 86 -13.58 -15.85 -3.85
CA GLU A 86 -13.93 -15.99 -2.45
C GLU A 86 -13.72 -14.67 -1.68
N GLY A 87 -13.18 -13.64 -2.32
CA GLY A 87 -12.95 -12.33 -1.72
C GLY A 87 -11.61 -12.21 -0.99
N VAL A 88 -10.70 -13.17 -1.17
CA VAL A 88 -9.40 -13.23 -0.49
C VAL A 88 -8.31 -12.71 -1.42
N VAL A 89 -7.44 -11.83 -0.90
CA VAL A 89 -6.22 -11.42 -1.60
C VAL A 89 -5.10 -12.36 -1.21
N SER A 90 -4.49 -13.01 -2.20
CA SER A 90 -3.39 -13.96 -1.97
C SER A 90 -2.06 -13.26 -1.71
N SER A 91 -1.09 -14.00 -1.15
CA SER A 91 0.29 -13.53 -0.99
C SER A 91 0.92 -13.14 -2.32
N GLU A 92 0.66 -13.92 -3.36
CA GLU A 92 1.24 -13.72 -4.70
C GLU A 92 0.72 -12.43 -5.34
N GLU A 93 -0.57 -12.09 -5.12
CA GLU A 93 -1.13 -10.82 -5.60
C GLU A 93 -0.51 -9.63 -4.86
N VAL A 94 -0.29 -9.75 -3.54
CA VAL A 94 0.37 -8.71 -2.74
C VAL A 94 1.80 -8.50 -3.22
N GLU A 95 2.58 -9.57 -3.34
CA GLU A 95 3.97 -9.55 -3.82
C GLU A 95 4.07 -8.92 -5.20
N LYS A 96 3.28 -9.40 -6.17
CA LYS A 96 3.24 -8.87 -7.52
C LYS A 96 2.92 -7.37 -7.55
N CYS A 97 1.95 -6.92 -6.74
CA CYS A 97 1.60 -5.51 -6.69
C CYS A 97 2.73 -4.66 -6.08
N ILE A 98 3.40 -5.16 -5.04
CA ILE A 98 4.58 -4.49 -4.47
C ILE A 98 5.68 -4.39 -5.53
N GLU A 99 5.99 -5.48 -6.23
CA GLU A 99 6.99 -5.48 -7.30
C GLU A 99 6.64 -4.50 -8.42
N GLU A 100 5.37 -4.44 -8.83
CA GLU A 100 4.89 -3.52 -9.86
C GLU A 100 5.13 -2.05 -9.46
N ILE A 101 4.87 -1.70 -8.20
CA ILE A 101 5.15 -0.34 -7.71
C ILE A 101 6.65 -0.10 -7.60
N MET A 102 7.41 -1.03 -7.02
CA MET A 102 8.81 -0.79 -6.64
C MET A 102 9.78 -0.86 -7.82
N SER A 103 9.49 -1.69 -8.83
CA SER A 103 10.41 -1.97 -9.93
C SER A 103 9.74 -2.41 -11.24
N GLY A 104 8.40 -2.39 -11.30
CA GLY A 104 7.65 -2.78 -12.49
C GLY A 104 7.70 -1.73 -13.62
N PRO A 105 7.13 -2.05 -14.79
CA PRO A 105 7.15 -1.17 -15.96
C PRO A 105 6.50 0.21 -15.72
N SER A 106 5.50 0.29 -14.83
CA SER A 106 4.85 1.56 -14.46
C SER A 106 5.40 2.20 -13.17
N SER A 107 6.45 1.63 -12.57
CA SER A 107 7.03 2.12 -11.31
C SER A 107 7.41 3.60 -11.35
N GLU A 108 8.14 4.01 -12.40
CA GLU A 108 8.56 5.41 -12.57
C GLU A 108 7.37 6.36 -12.69
N GLU A 109 6.31 5.92 -13.37
CA GLU A 109 5.08 6.70 -13.52
C GLU A 109 4.39 6.90 -12.17
N TYR A 110 4.23 5.84 -11.38
CA TYR A 110 3.56 5.94 -10.07
C TYR A 110 4.30 6.91 -9.14
N HIS A 111 5.63 6.80 -9.05
CA HIS A 111 6.44 7.67 -8.19
C HIS A 111 6.46 9.12 -8.68
N LYS A 112 6.53 9.32 -10.01
CA LYS A 112 6.45 10.66 -10.59
C LYS A 112 5.08 11.30 -10.31
N ASN A 113 3.99 10.58 -10.53
CA ASN A 113 2.64 11.09 -10.30
C ASN A 113 2.39 11.35 -8.80
N ALA A 114 2.99 10.57 -7.91
CA ALA A 114 2.89 10.80 -6.47
C ALA A 114 3.57 12.13 -6.05
N THR A 115 4.67 12.51 -6.71
CA THR A 115 5.51 13.66 -6.36
C THR A 115 5.22 14.93 -7.15
N SER A 116 4.24 14.89 -8.06
CA SER A 116 3.86 16.00 -8.97
C SER A 116 2.82 16.94 -8.37
#